data_AF-A0A7Y2C326-F1
#
_entry.id   AF-A0A7Y2C326-F1
#
_cell.length_a   1.000
_cell.length_b   1.000
_cell.length_c   1.000
_cell.angle_alpha   90.00
_cell.angle_beta   90.00
_cell.angle_gamma   90.00
#
_symmetry.space_group_name_H-M   'P 1'
#
loop_
_entity.id
_entity.type
_entity.pdbx_description
1 polymer ?
#
loop_
_entity_poly.entity_id
_entity_poly.type
_entity_poly.pdbx_seq_one_letter_code
_entity_poly.pdbx_strand_id
1 'polypeptide(L)' 'HIDSTGVDQLKLLRLALDKQEIKFLISGLKGPVRDLFNLYQLEGLFPIENRYLNIQSAIDDHHGERINT' A
#
# COMPACT_ATOMS: atom_id res chain seq x y z
N HIS A 1 13.76 2.74 -9.97
CA HIS A 1 14.43 3.29 -8.78
C HIS A 1 13.46 4.28 -8.15
N ILE A 2 13.11 4.15 -6.87
CA ILE A 2 12.31 5.14 -6.14
C ILE A 2 13.30 5.90 -5.25
N ASP A 3 13.28 7.23 -5.30
CA ASP A 3 14.12 8.10 -4.48
C ASP A 3 13.28 8.77 -3.37
N SER A 4 13.91 9.64 -2.59
CA SER A 4 13.23 10.38 -1.51
C SER A 4 12.05 11.21 -2.03
N THR A 5 12.16 11.78 -3.23
CA THR A 5 11.07 12.54 -3.86
C THR A 5 9.85 11.64 -4.12
N GLY A 6 10.05 10.45 -4.67
CA GLY A 6 8.98 9.48 -4.88
C GLY A 6 8.31 9.04 -3.58
N VAL A 7 9.09 8.91 -2.50
CA VAL A 7 8.56 8.60 -1.16
C VAL A 7 7.70 9.73 -0.61
N ASP A 8 8.13 10.99 -0.75
CA ASP A 8 7.37 12.13 -0.27
C ASP A 8 6.07 12.32 -1.08
N GLN A 9 6.10 12.08 -2.39
CA GLN A 9 4.89 12.04 -3.21
C GLN A 9 3.90 10.96 -2.76
N LEU A 10 4.40 9.77 -2.39
CA LEU A 10 3.54 8.69 -1.87
C LEU A 10 2.86 9.08 -0.55
N LYS A 11 3.57 9.76 0.35
CA LYS A 11 3.00 10.28 1.61
C LYS A 11 1.93 11.35 1.35
N LEU A 12 2.19 12.27 0.43
CA LEU A 12 1.22 13.30 0.04
C LEU A 12 -0.04 12.69 -0.57
N LEU A 13 0.12 11.68 -1.43
CA LEU A 13 -1.01 10.94 -2.01
C LEU A 13 -1.84 10.28 -0.90
N ARG A 14 -1.20 9.59 0.05
CA ARG A 14 -1.89 8.95 1.19
C ARG A 14 -2.75 9.95 1.96
N LEU A 15 -2.19 11.12 2.30
CA LEU A 15 -2.89 12.19 3.01
C LEU A 15 -4.05 12.77 2.20
N ALA A 16 -3.88 12.91 0.89
CA ALA A 16 -4.95 13.40 0.02
C ALA A 16 -6.12 12.41 -0.04
N LEU A 17 -5.82 11.11 -0.12
CA LEU A 17 -6.83 10.05 -0.13
C LEU A 17 -7.57 9.94 1.22
N ASP A 18 -6.86 10.09 2.34
CA ASP A 18 -7.48 10.15 3.68
C ASP A 18 -8.50 11.28 3.81
N LYS A 19 -8.15 12.48 3.32
CA LYS A 19 -9.06 13.64 3.35
C LYS A 19 -10.33 13.45 2.54
N GLN A 20 -10.29 12.55 1.56
CA GLN A 20 -11.43 12.23 0.69
C GLN A 20 -12.11 10.92 1.10
N GLU A 21 -11.69 10.31 2.22
CA GLU A 21 -12.20 9.02 2.70
C GLU A 21 -12.08 7.89 1.65
N ILE A 22 -11.09 8.00 0.75
CA ILE A 22 -10.84 7.00 -0.29
C ILE A 22 -9.95 5.91 0.29
N LYS A 23 -10.47 4.66 0.32
CA LYS A 23 -9.70 3.48 0.74
C LYS A 23 -8.53 3.26 -0.21
N PHE A 24 -7.31 3.31 0.32
CA PHE A 24 -6.09 3.06 -0.45
C PHE A 24 -5.53 1.67 -0.12
N LEU A 25 -5.57 0.77 -1.10
CA LEU A 25 -4.97 -0.57 -1.03
C LEU A 25 -3.62 -0.57 -1.75
N ILE A 26 -2.63 -1.26 -1.18
CA ILE A 26 -1.32 -1.42 -1.78
C ILE A 26 -1.00 -2.91 -1.99
N SER A 27 -0.43 -3.23 -3.16
CA SER A 27 -0.02 -4.60 -3.49
C SER A 27 1.43 -4.67 -3.97
N GLY A 28 2.01 -5.86 -3.94
CA GLY A 28 3.35 -6.09 -4.51
C GLY A 28 4.51 -5.58 -3.65
N LEU A 29 4.32 -5.44 -2.33
CA LEU A 29 5.37 -5.09 -1.38
C LEU A 29 6.34 -6.27 -1.15
N LYS A 30 7.16 -6.59 -2.15
CA LYS A 30 8.12 -7.71 -2.12
C LYS A 30 9.51 -7.30 -2.61
N GLY A 31 10.52 -8.04 -2.13
CA GLY A 31 11.92 -7.85 -2.53
C GLY A 31 12.36 -6.39 -2.37
N PRO A 32 12.95 -5.76 -3.41
CA PRO A 32 13.45 -4.40 -3.33
C PRO A 32 12.42 -3.34 -2.90
N VAL A 33 11.13 -3.54 -3.19
CA VAL A 33 10.07 -2.59 -2.79
C VAL A 33 9.83 -2.65 -1.28
N ARG A 34 9.82 -3.86 -0.70
CA ARG A 34 9.73 -4.05 0.75
C ARG A 34 10.94 -3.43 1.44
N ASP A 35 12.13 -3.69 0.92
CA ASP A 35 13.36 -3.19 1.52
C ASP A 35 13.41 -1.64 1.50
N LEU A 36 12.86 -1.03 0.44
CA LEU A 36 12.67 0.41 0.35
C LEU A 36 11.66 0.94 1.38
N PHE A 37 10.53 0.26 1.56
CA PHE A 37 9.55 0.63 2.58
C PHE A 37 10.15 0.61 3.99
N ASN A 38 10.97 -0.39 4.29
CA ASN A 38 11.66 -0.50 5.56
C ASN A 38 12.70 0.62 5.73
N LEU A 39 13.51 0.87 4.68
CA LEU A 39 14.54 1.92 4.68
C LEU A 39 13.94 3.31 4.97
N TYR A 40 12.79 3.62 4.37
CA TYR A 40 12.10 4.91 4.56
C TYR A 40 11.04 4.88 5.66
N GLN A 41 10.95 3.80 6.45
CA GLN A 41 9.98 3.63 7.55
C GLN A 41 8.52 3.87 7.14
N LEU A 42 8.16 3.42 5.94
CA LEU A 42 6.82 3.59 5.35
C LEU A 42 5.84 2.50 5.77
N GLU A 43 6.26 1.57 6.64
CA GLU A 43 5.39 0.51 7.13
C GLU A 43 4.12 1.08 7.74
N GLY A 44 4.20 2.14 8.55
CA GLY A 44 3.02 2.77 9.15
C GLY A 44 2.09 3.53 8.19
N LEU A 45 2.50 3.74 6.93
CA LEU A 45 1.74 4.56 5.98
C LEU A 45 0.44 3.87 5.52
N PHE A 46 0.43 2.53 5.54
CA PHE A 46 -0.70 1.70 5.16
C PHE A 46 -1.07 0.78 6.33
N PRO A 47 -2.33 0.78 6.79
CA PRO A 47 -2.82 -0.23 7.74
C PRO A 47 -2.57 -1.64 7.21
N ILE A 48 -2.34 -2.62 8.10
CA ILE A 48 -1.96 -3.98 7.68
C ILE A 48 -3.02 -4.66 6.82
N GLU A 49 -4.29 -4.35 7.10
CA GLU A 49 -5.47 -4.80 6.38
C GLU A 49 -5.57 -4.26 4.94
N ASN A 50 -4.81 -3.21 4.60
CA ASN A 50 -4.78 -2.61 3.27
C ASN A 50 -3.53 -3.04 2.47
N ARG A 51 -2.74 -4.00 2.97
CA ARG A 51 -1.53 -4.50 2.31
C ARG A 51 -1.77 -5.90 1.76
N TYR A 52 -1.49 -6.09 0.48
CA TYR A 52 -1.71 -7.36 -0.21
C TYR A 52 -0.43 -7.82 -0.91
N LEU A 53 -0.23 -9.14 -1.01
CA LEU A 53 0.92 -9.69 -1.72
C LEU A 53 0.80 -9.55 -3.24
N ASN A 54 -0.42 -9.61 -3.76
CA ASN A 54 -0.72 -9.54 -5.18
C ASN A 54 -1.98 -8.68 -5.41
N ILE A 55 -2.16 -8.21 -6.65
CA ILE A 55 -3.26 -7.32 -7.01
C ILE A 55 -4.62 -8.02 -6.94
N GLN A 56 -4.70 -9.32 -7.29
CA GLN A 56 -5.95 -10.06 -7.30
C GLN A 56 -6.57 -10.13 -5.90
N SER A 57 -5.78 -10.46 -4.88
CA SER A 57 -6.25 -10.49 -3.49
C SER A 57 -6.77 -9.13 -2.98
N ALA A 58 -6.25 -8.02 -3.52
CA ALA A 58 -6.76 -6.68 -3.18
C ALA A 58 -8.12 -6.40 -3.84
N ILE A 59 -8.31 -6.87 -5.08
CA ILE A 59 -9.57 -6.78 -5.82
C ILE A 59 -10.63 -7.66 -5.15
N ASP A 60 -10.29 -8.92 -4.84
CA ASP A 60 -11.21 -9.88 -4.23
C ASP A 60 -11.74 -9.36 -2.88
N ASP A 61 -10.84 -8.86 -2.01
CA ASP A 61 -11.24 -8.29 -0.72
C ASP A 61 -12.07 -7.00 -0.86
N HIS A 62 -11.81 -6.18 -1.89
CA HIS A 62 -12.61 -4.99 -2.17
C HIS A 62 -14.04 -5.33 -2.62
N HIS A 63 -14.19 -6.38 -3.42
CA HIS A 63 -15.49 -6.85 -3.93
C HIS A 63 -16.22 -7.80 -2.96
N GLY A 64 -15.60 -8.15 -1.82
CA GLY A 64 -16.20 -9.04 -0.82
C GLY A 64 -16.07 -10.53 -1.12
N GLU A 65 -15.22 -10.92 -2.08
CA GLU A 65 -14.97 -12.31 -2.48
C GLU A 65 -13.78 -12.90 -1.70
N ARG A 66 -13.82 -12.87 -0.36
CA ARG A 66 -12.78 -13.57 0.42
C ARG A 66 -13.04 -15.08 0.42
N ILE A 67 -12.36 -15.81 -0.47
CA ILE A 67 -12.11 -17.24 -0.30
C ILE A 67 -11.02 -17.38 0.76
N ASN A 68 -11.40 -17.84 1.96
CA ASN A 68 -10.47 -18.24 3.00
C ASN A 68 -9.58 -19.38 2.49
N THR A 69 -8.27 -19.16 2.36
CA THR A 69 -7.24 -20.21 2.34
C THR A 69 -5.98 -19.69 3.01
#